data_AF-A0AAW0MSQ6-F1
#
_entry.id   AF-A0AAW0MSQ6-F1
#
_cell.length_a   1.000
_cell.length_b   1.000
_cell.length_c   1.000
_cell.angle_alpha   90.00
_cell.angle_beta   90.00
_cell.angle_gamma   90.00
#
_symmetry.space_group_name_H-M   'P 1'
#
loop_
_entity.id
_entity.type
_entity.pdbx_description
1 polymer ?
#
loop_
_entity_poly.entity_id
_entity_poly.type
_entity_poly.pdbx_seq_one_letter_code
_entity_poly.pdbx_strand_id
1 'polypeptide(L)'
;MLLLEDLVEVAFDFMLSHMSPENCFVIWKFSAVVVSTKTRDSARRLTLQNFEELSVLQELMDFIEEDELIVKHESDVYQAIVRWANHDHLERRAELNQLLTKISYQ
;
A
#
# COMPACT_ATOMS: atom_id res chain seq x y z
N MET A 1 3.61 -31.73 -11.42
CA MET A 1 3.90 -30.29 -11.23
C MET A 1 3.03 -29.51 -12.21
N LEU A 2 1.70 -29.57 -12.03
CA LEU A 2 0.68 -28.94 -12.92
C LEU A 2 -0.45 -28.37 -12.06
N LEU A 3 -0.83 -29.08 -10.99
CA LEU A 3 -1.86 -28.65 -10.02
C LEU A 3 -1.58 -27.33 -9.29
N LEU A 4 -0.31 -26.91 -9.17
CA LEU A 4 0.03 -25.69 -8.44
C LEU A 4 -0.20 -24.44 -9.29
N GLU A 5 0.04 -24.50 -10.60
CA GLU A 5 -0.16 -23.37 -11.51
C GLU A 5 -1.65 -23.07 -11.68
N ASP A 6 -2.46 -24.11 -11.91
CA ASP A 6 -3.92 -23.99 -12.01
C ASP A 6 -4.55 -23.44 -10.71
N LEU A 7 -4.07 -23.91 -9.55
CA LEU A 7 -4.55 -23.43 -8.25
C LEU A 7 -4.19 -21.96 -8.03
N VAL A 8 -2.99 -21.56 -8.47
CA VAL A 8 -2.50 -20.20 -8.38
C VAL A 8 -3.35 -19.27 -9.26
N GLU A 9 -3.67 -19.68 -10.50
CA GLU A 9 -4.57 -18.91 -11.37
C GLU A 9 -5.97 -18.73 -10.76
N VAL A 10 -6.60 -19.81 -10.28
CA VAL A 10 -7.92 -19.74 -9.64
C VAL A 10 -7.91 -18.86 -8.39
N ALA A 11 -6.85 -18.95 -7.58
CA ALA A 11 -6.70 -18.10 -6.41
C ALA A 11 -6.56 -16.61 -6.80
N PHE A 12 -5.86 -16.31 -7.90
CA PHE A 12 -5.74 -14.94 -8.41
C PHE A 12 -7.05 -14.39 -8.94
N ASP A 13 -7.80 -15.19 -9.70
CA ASP A 13 -9.12 -14.79 -10.18
C ASP A 13 -10.07 -14.53 -9.02
N PHE A 14 -10.01 -15.36 -7.97
CA PHE A 14 -10.79 -15.15 -6.75
C PHE A 14 -10.40 -13.84 -6.05
N MET A 15 -9.11 -13.61 -5.82
CA MET A 15 -8.61 -12.39 -5.17
C MET A 15 -8.95 -11.13 -5.96
N LEU A 16 -8.81 -11.15 -7.29
CA LEU A 16 -9.20 -10.05 -8.16
C LEU A 16 -10.70 -9.76 -8.07
N SER A 17 -11.53 -10.81 -8.07
CA SER A 17 -12.99 -10.68 -8.03
C SER A 17 -13.54 -10.19 -6.69
N HIS A 18 -12.78 -10.36 -5.60
CA HIS A 18 -13.17 -9.99 -4.23
C HIS A 18 -12.31 -8.86 -3.66
N MET A 19 -11.59 -8.13 -4.51
CA MET A 19 -10.74 -7.02 -4.11
C MET A 19 -11.60 -5.84 -3.62
N SER A 20 -11.21 -5.27 -2.50
CA SER A 20 -11.88 -4.17 -1.80
C SER A 20 -10.85 -3.29 -1.10
N PRO A 21 -11.18 -2.04 -0.73
CA PRO A 21 -10.29 -1.16 0.03
C PRO A 21 -9.67 -1.85 1.25
N GLU A 22 -10.46 -2.62 1.99
CA GLU A 22 -10.08 -3.22 3.27
C GLU A 22 -9.06 -4.37 3.12
N ASN A 23 -8.98 -4.99 1.94
CA ASN A 23 -8.11 -6.15 1.68
C ASN A 23 -7.08 -5.93 0.56
N CYS A 24 -7.16 -4.81 -0.17
CA CYS A 24 -6.32 -4.56 -1.34
C CYS A 24 -4.84 -4.53 -1.00
N PHE A 25 -4.47 -3.97 0.15
CA PHE A 25 -3.09 -3.95 0.62
C PHE A 25 -2.53 -5.35 0.88
N VAL A 26 -3.30 -6.21 1.57
CA VAL A 26 -2.89 -7.59 1.86
C VAL A 26 -2.76 -8.39 0.57
N ILE A 27 -3.68 -8.21 -0.38
CA ILE A 27 -3.63 -8.85 -1.70
C ILE A 27 -2.40 -8.36 -2.49
N TRP A 28 -2.08 -7.06 -2.45
CA TRP A 28 -0.88 -6.52 -3.09
C TRP A 28 0.39 -7.18 -2.52
N LYS A 29 0.53 -7.18 -1.18
CA LYS A 29 1.68 -7.80 -0.50
C LYS A 29 1.80 -9.30 -0.81
N PHE A 30 0.67 -10.00 -0.88
CA PHE A 30 0.63 -11.41 -1.26
C PHE A 30 1.05 -11.64 -2.72
N SER A 31 0.55 -10.83 -3.64
CA SER A 31 0.87 -10.91 -5.07
C SER A 31 2.31 -10.48 -5.41
N ALA A 32 2.98 -9.73 -4.55
CA ALA A 32 4.42 -9.48 -4.68
C ALA A 32 5.26 -10.75 -4.44
N VAL A 33 4.76 -11.68 -3.62
CA VAL A 33 5.41 -12.96 -3.32
C VAL A 33 5.06 -14.04 -4.35
N VAL A 34 3.83 -14.00 -4.88
CA VAL A 34 3.33 -14.97 -5.86
C VAL A 34 3.15 -14.25 -7.20
N VAL A 35 4.03 -14.54 -8.16
CA VAL A 35 4.38 -13.91 -9.46
C VAL A 35 3.29 -13.24 -10.34
N SER A 36 1.99 -13.19 -9.98
CA SER A 36 0.96 -12.51 -10.78
C SER A 36 1.07 -10.98 -10.74
N THR A 37 1.63 -10.45 -11.81
CA THR A 37 1.75 -9.00 -12.06
C THR A 37 0.40 -8.31 -12.16
N LYS A 38 -0.61 -8.95 -12.77
CA LYS A 38 -1.96 -8.36 -12.93
C LYS A 38 -2.67 -8.11 -11.60
N THR A 39 -2.63 -9.09 -10.70
CA THR A 39 -3.24 -8.96 -9.37
C THR A 39 -2.52 -7.92 -8.54
N ARG A 40 -1.19 -7.90 -8.62
CA ARG A 40 -0.34 -6.90 -7.98
C ARG A 40 -0.65 -5.49 -8.42
N ASP A 41 -0.66 -5.23 -9.73
CA ASP A 41 -0.83 -3.88 -10.23
C ASP A 41 -2.25 -3.35 -9.94
N SER A 42 -3.27 -4.21 -9.98
CA SER A 42 -4.64 -3.85 -9.59
C SER A 42 -4.77 -3.55 -8.10
N ALA A 43 -4.22 -4.41 -7.24
CA ALA A 43 -4.21 -4.22 -5.80
C ALA A 43 -3.45 -2.95 -5.41
N ARG A 44 -2.32 -2.67 -6.07
CA ARG A 44 -1.53 -1.45 -5.89
C ARG A 44 -2.33 -0.19 -6.23
N ARG A 45 -2.99 -0.16 -7.39
CA ARG A 45 -3.82 0.99 -7.79
C ARG A 45 -4.94 1.27 -6.78
N LEU A 46 -5.63 0.24 -6.31
CA LEU A 46 -6.70 0.41 -5.33
C LEU A 46 -6.13 0.83 -3.96
N THR A 47 -4.94 0.36 -3.61
CA THR A 47 -4.21 0.79 -2.41
C THR A 47 -3.86 2.28 -2.46
N LEU A 48 -3.35 2.76 -3.60
CA LEU A 48 -3.06 4.18 -3.84
C LEU A 48 -4.32 5.07 -3.79
N GLN A 49 -5.49 4.52 -4.15
CA GLN A 49 -6.78 5.21 -4.06
C GLN A 49 -7.34 5.28 -2.62
N ASN A 50 -6.94 4.36 -1.74
CA ASN A 50 -7.43 4.24 -0.36
C ASN A 50 -6.30 4.50 0.66
N PHE A 51 -5.44 5.45 0.35
CA PHE A 51 -4.21 5.74 1.10
C PHE A 51 -4.44 6.04 2.59
N GLU A 52 -5.59 6.61 2.96
CA GLU A 52 -5.92 6.94 4.36
C GLU A 52 -5.83 5.72 5.30
N GLU A 53 -6.14 4.52 4.79
CA GLU A 53 -6.09 3.26 5.54
C GLU A 53 -4.66 2.74 5.76
N LEU A 54 -3.68 3.26 5.02
CA LEU A 54 -2.28 2.85 5.12
C LEU A 54 -1.54 3.43 6.32
N SER A 55 -2.15 4.41 7.01
CA SER A 55 -1.50 5.13 8.13
C SER A 55 -1.06 4.25 9.30
N VAL A 56 -1.47 2.98 9.36
CA VAL A 56 -1.03 2.01 10.38
C VAL A 56 0.06 1.06 9.89
N LEU A 57 0.30 0.98 8.58
CA LEU A 57 1.13 -0.03 7.93
C LEU A 57 2.58 0.44 7.77
N GLN A 58 3.55 -0.45 7.92
CA GLN A 58 4.98 -0.10 7.80
C GLN A 58 5.32 0.38 6.39
N GLU A 59 4.67 -0.21 5.39
CA GLU A 59 4.87 0.01 3.97
C GLU A 59 4.27 1.34 3.48
N LEU A 60 3.65 2.16 4.34
CA LEU A 60 3.17 3.50 3.98
C LEU A 60 4.24 4.31 3.22
N MET A 61 5.50 4.16 3.61
CA MET A 61 6.64 4.82 2.99
C MET A 61 6.79 4.51 1.50
N ASP A 62 6.53 3.26 1.10
CA ASP A 62 6.66 2.81 -0.28
C ASP A 62 5.59 3.44 -1.18
N PHE A 63 4.48 3.92 -0.61
CA PHE A 63 3.37 4.52 -1.36
C PHE A 63 3.42 6.06 -1.41
N ILE A 64 4.12 6.71 -0.48
CA ILE A 64 4.23 8.19 -0.44
C ILE A 64 5.05 8.73 -1.61
N GLU A 65 6.00 7.93 -2.12
CA GLU A 65 6.90 8.32 -3.22
C GLU A 65 6.29 8.06 -4.61
N GLU A 66 5.04 7.59 -4.67
CA GLU A 66 4.40 7.18 -5.91
C GLU A 66 3.69 8.35 -6.59
N ASP A 67 4.07 8.63 -7.85
CA ASP A 67 3.44 9.67 -8.67
C ASP A 67 1.94 9.42 -8.92
N GLU A 68 1.50 8.18 -8.80
CA GLU A 68 0.11 7.74 -8.99
C GLU A 68 -0.73 7.83 -7.69
N LEU A 69 -0.18 8.37 -6.60
CA LEU A 69 -0.88 8.53 -5.33
C LEU A 69 -2.08 9.48 -5.47
N ILE A 70 -3.27 9.01 -5.07
CA ILE A 70 -4.51 9.79 -5.17
C ILE A 70 -4.91 10.25 -3.78
N VAL A 71 -4.66 11.52 -3.50
CA VAL A 71 -5.08 12.22 -2.27
C VAL A 71 -5.80 13.52 -2.60
N LYS A 72 -6.73 13.94 -1.75
CA LYS A 72 -7.51 15.16 -1.99
C LYS A 72 -6.68 16.41 -1.72
N HIS A 73 -5.89 16.36 -0.64
CA HIS A 73 -5.01 17.44 -0.22
C HIS A 73 -3.67 16.88 0.29
N GLU A 74 -2.60 17.65 0.11
CA GLU A 74 -1.29 17.29 0.67
C GLU A 74 -1.32 17.18 2.21
N SER A 75 -2.25 17.89 2.86
CA SER A 75 -2.52 17.75 4.29
C SER A 75 -2.93 16.34 4.70
N ASP A 76 -3.55 15.57 3.81
CA ASP A 76 -3.98 14.19 4.09
C ASP A 76 -2.76 13.26 4.16
N VAL A 77 -1.76 13.49 3.30
CA VAL A 77 -0.46 12.79 3.33
C VAL A 77 0.29 13.12 4.62
N TYR A 78 0.34 14.40 4.99
CA TYR A 78 0.95 14.82 6.25
C TYR A 78 0.28 14.16 7.47
N GLN A 79 -1.05 14.15 7.51
CA GLN A 79 -1.79 13.51 8.61
C GLN A 79 -1.54 11.99 8.66
N ALA A 80 -1.48 11.32 7.52
CA ALA A 80 -1.17 9.90 7.45
C ALA A 80 0.23 9.59 8.01
N ILE A 81 1.24 10.39 7.66
CA ILE A 81 2.62 10.25 8.17
C ILE A 81 2.69 10.49 9.68
N VAL A 82 1.98 11.50 10.19
CA VAL A 82 1.89 11.75 11.63
C VAL A 82 1.21 10.59 12.37
N ARG A 83 0.11 10.05 11.84
CA ARG A 83 -0.58 8.87 12.42
C ARG A 83 0.34 7.64 12.42
N TRP A 84 1.08 7.44 11.33
CA TRP A 84 2.02 6.34 11.17
C TRP A 84 3.18 6.39 12.15
N ALA A 85 3.78 7.57 12.34
CA ALA A 85 4.85 7.75 13.31
C ALA A 85 4.36 7.63 14.75
N ASN A 86 3.13 8.05 15.04
CA ASN A 86 2.54 7.89 16.37
C ASN A 86 2.16 6.43 16.70
N HIS A 87 1.94 5.59 15.68
CA HIS A 87 1.60 4.19 15.88
C HIS A 87 2.77 3.37 16.46
N ASP A 88 4.00 3.62 16.01
CA ASP A 88 5.22 3.06 16.62
C ASP A 88 6.33 4.12 16.71
N HIS A 89 6.21 4.96 17.74
CA HIS A 89 7.06 6.13 17.91
C HIS A 89 8.53 5.77 18.24
N LEU A 90 8.85 4.53 18.61
CA LEU A 90 10.24 4.14 18.90
C LEU A 90 10.97 3.71 17.63
N GLU A 91 10.34 2.86 16.81
CA GLU A 91 10.96 2.38 15.57
C GLU A 91 10.89 3.42 14.44
N ARG A 92 9.78 4.16 14.34
CA ARG A 92 9.48 5.00 13.16
C ARG A 92 10.01 6.43 13.22
N ARG A 93 10.60 6.84 14.35
CA ARG A 93 11.06 8.23 14.56
C ARG A 93 12.26 8.62 13.70
N ALA A 94 13.14 7.65 13.40
CA ALA A 94 14.28 7.87 12.51
C ALA A 94 13.84 8.14 11.06
N GLU A 95 12.82 7.41 10.61
CA GLU A 95 12.23 7.49 9.26
C GLU A 95 11.36 8.74 9.08
N LEU A 96 10.66 9.18 10.15
CA LEU A 96 9.82 10.39 10.14
C LEU A 96 10.57 11.66 9.70
N ASN A 97 11.80 11.87 10.18
CA ASN A 97 12.57 13.06 9.84
C ASN A 97 12.91 13.14 8.34
N GLN A 98 13.14 11.98 7.71
CA GLN A 98 13.41 11.93 6.26
C GLN A 98 12.13 12.21 5.46
N LEU A 99 10.99 11.68 5.91
CA LEU A 99 9.69 11.87 5.27
C LEU A 99 9.24 13.33 5.26
N LEU A 100 9.39 14.03 6.38
CA LEU A 100 9.00 15.44 6.49
C LEU A 100 9.80 16.35 5.55
N THR A 101 10.97 15.93 5.06
CA THR A 101 11.74 16.68 4.06
C THR A 101 11.25 16.47 2.62
N LYS A 102 10.42 15.46 2.38
CA LYS A 102 9.86 15.14 1.05
C LYS A 102 8.52 15.82 0.79
N ILE A 103 7.76 16.14 1.84
CA ILE A 103 6.52 16.93 1.77
C ILE A 103 6.92 18.40 1.66
N SER A 104 6.90 18.94 0.45
CA SER A 104 7.35 20.30 0.19
C SER A 104 6.18 21.26 0.34
N TYR A 105 6.20 22.14 1.35
CA TYR A 105 5.26 23.26 1.44
C TYR A 105 5.34 24.11 0.15
N GLN A 106 4.36 23.96 -0.74
CA GLN A 106 4.05 24.93 -1.81
C GLN A 106 2.63 25.47 -1.64
#